data_AF-A0A9C9W5Y5-F1
#
_entry.id   AF-A0A9C9W5Y5-F1
#
_cell.length_a   1.000
_cell.length_b   1.000
_cell.length_c   1.000
_cell.angle_alpha   90.00
_cell.angle_beta   90.00
_cell.angle_gamma   90.00
#
_symmetry.space_group_name_H-M   'P 1'
#
loop_
_entity.id
_entity.type
_entity.pdbx_description
1 polymer ?
#
loop_
_entity_poly.entity_id
_entity_poly.type
_entity_poly.pdbx_seq_one_letter_code
_entity_poly.pdbx_strand_id
1 'polypeptide(L)' 'MDTAEYLLKKYQSLHLSVSQLAEVLHYKSAASLRTAISAETCPVPTFKIAGKRVADVRDVAEYLDRVRATSRQHAAFP' A
#
# COMPACT_ATOMS: atom_id res chain seq x y z
N MET A 1 -9.92 -13.26 7.89
CA MET A 1 -10.10 -11.98 7.19
C MET A 1 -8.96 -11.82 6.22
N ASP A 2 -9.33 -11.53 4.98
CA ASP A 2 -8.38 -11.21 3.91
C ASP A 2 -7.80 -9.80 4.11
N THR A 3 -6.56 -9.57 3.69
CA THR A 3 -5.88 -8.27 3.86
C THR A 3 -6.61 -7.17 3.09
N ALA A 4 -7.15 -7.48 1.91
CA ALA A 4 -7.98 -6.56 1.12
C ALA A 4 -9.30 -6.24 1.84
N GLU A 5 -9.96 -7.24 2.43
CA GLU A 5 -11.19 -7.06 3.20
C GLU A 5 -10.97 -6.14 4.42
N TYR A 6 -9.85 -6.32 5.12
CA TYR A 6 -9.46 -5.45 6.23
C TYR A 6 -9.28 -3.98 5.78
N LEU A 7 -8.55 -3.75 4.69
CA LEU A 7 -8.31 -2.40 4.16
C LEU A 7 -9.61 -1.75 3.68
N LEU A 8 -10.47 -2.50 2.99
CA LEU A 8 -11.77 -2.03 2.53
C LEU A 8 -12.66 -1.64 3.73
N LYS A 9 -12.69 -2.45 4.79
CA LYS A 9 -13.46 -2.15 5.99
C LYS A 9 -12.92 -0.92 6.74
N LYS A 10 -11.60 -0.76 6.80
CA LYS A 10 -10.94 0.36 7.49
C LYS A 10 -11.16 1.68 6.77
N TYR A 11 -11.02 1.70 5.45
CA TYR A 11 -11.02 2.93 4.66
C TYR A 11 -12.33 3.17 3.89
N GLN A 12 -13.27 2.23 3.94
CA GLN A 12 -14.60 2.29 3.32
C GLN A 12 -14.57 2.64 1.82
N SER A 13 -13.47 2.30 1.14
CA SER A 13 -13.18 2.66 -0.24
C SER A 13 -12.34 1.58 -0.88
N LEU A 14 -12.55 1.34 -2.18
CA LEU A 14 -11.70 0.48 -3.02
C LEU A 14 -10.39 1.15 -3.42
N HIS A 15 -10.27 2.46 -3.18
CA HIS A 15 -9.08 3.25 -3.51
C HIS A 15 -8.53 3.94 -2.27
N LEU A 16 -7.22 3.79 -2.06
CA LEU A 16 -6.48 4.49 -1.02
C LEU A 16 -5.91 5.79 -1.57
N SER A 17 -6.19 6.88 -0.86
CA SER A 17 -5.52 8.15 -1.09
C SER A 17 -4.03 8.07 -0.73
N VAL A 18 -3.21 8.99 -1.24
CA VAL A 18 -1.78 9.06 -0.89
C VAL A 18 -1.54 9.09 0.63
N SER A 19 -2.37 9.78 1.40
CA SER A 19 -2.20 9.86 2.86
C SER A 19 -2.45 8.50 3.53
N GLN A 20 -3.53 7.81 3.14
CA GLN A 20 -3.84 6.47 3.65
C GLN A 20 -2.79 5.46 3.18
N LEU A 21 -2.34 5.57 1.93
CA LEU A 21 -1.31 4.69 1.38
C LEU A 21 0.03 4.87 2.12
N ALA A 22 0.38 6.10 2.49
CA ALA A 22 1.58 6.36 3.27
C ALA A 22 1.50 5.72 4.67
N GLU A 23 0.33 5.77 5.30
CA GLU A 23 0.08 5.10 6.58
C GLU A 23 0.25 3.58 6.46
N VAL A 24 -0.41 2.97 5.47
CA VAL A 24 -0.41 1.51 5.25
C VAL A 24 0.98 0.99 4.89
N LEU A 25 1.72 1.73 4.07
CA LEU A 25 3.08 1.36 3.65
C LEU A 25 4.16 1.88 4.61
N HIS A 26 3.79 2.43 5.76
CA HIS A 26 4.69 2.95 6.79
C HIS A 26 5.70 4.01 6.29
N TYR A 27 5.29 4.84 5.32
CA TYR A 27 6.06 6.02 4.94
C TYR A 27 5.94 7.11 6.01
N LYS A 28 7.02 7.88 6.23
CA LYS A 28 7.07 8.94 7.24
C LYS A 28 6.00 10.02 7.04
N SER A 29 5.64 10.30 5.79
CA SER A 29 4.60 11.29 5.45
C SER A 29 4.05 11.07 4.03
N ALA A 30 2.87 11.64 3.76
CA ALA A 30 2.31 11.67 2.41
C ALA A 30 3.22 12.42 1.41
N ALA A 31 4.08 13.34 1.86
CA ALA A 31 5.06 13.99 1.00
C ALA A 31 6.17 13.01 0.59
N SER A 32 6.71 12.24 1.54
CA SER A 32 7.73 11.22 1.25
C SER A 32 7.23 10.15 0.29
N LEU A 33 5.96 9.75 0.40
CA LEU A 33 5.35 8.83 -0.56
C LEU A 33 5.19 9.45 -1.94
N ARG A 34 4.81 10.74 -2.06
CA ARG A 34 4.77 11.42 -3.37
C ARG A 34 6.14 11.46 -4.03
N THR A 35 7.19 11.71 -3.26
CA THR A 35 8.58 11.65 -3.76
C THR A 35 8.90 10.25 -4.26
N ALA A 36 8.55 9.20 -3.51
CA ALA A 36 8.77 7.81 -3.94
C ALA A 36 7.99 7.46 -5.22
N ILE A 37 6.74 7.91 -5.35
CA ILE A 37 5.94 7.75 -6.57
C ILE A 37 6.61 8.47 -7.75
N SER A 38 7.07 9.72 -7.54
CA SER A 38 7.76 10.49 -8.57
C SER A 38 9.12 9.91 -8.96
N ALA A 39 9.77 9.20 -8.04
CA ALA A 39 11.03 8.52 -8.26
C ALA A 39 10.84 7.06 -8.73
N GLU A 40 9.60 6.64 -9.00
CA GLU A 40 9.26 5.26 -9.43
C GLU A 40 9.72 4.16 -8.46
N THR A 41 9.84 4.50 -7.18
CA THR A 41 10.25 3.59 -6.09
C THR A 41 9.09 3.16 -5.19
N CYS A 42 7.86 3.60 -5.50
CA CYS A 42 6.68 3.13 -4.79
C CYS A 42 6.41 1.66 -5.15
N PRO A 43 6.30 0.75 -4.16
CA PRO A 43 6.21 -0.68 -4.43
C PRO A 43 4.84 -1.13 -4.96
N VAL A 44 3.85 -0.24 -4.93
CA VAL A 44 2.48 -0.50 -5.42
C VAL A 44 2.15 0.42 -6.58
N PRO A 45 1.38 -0.04 -7.57
CA PRO A 45 0.93 0.80 -8.66
C PRO A 45 0.02 1.93 -8.16
N THR A 46 0.17 3.11 -8.74
CA THR A 46 -0.66 4.27 -8.41
C THR A 46 -1.17 4.97 -9.66
N PHE A 47 -2.43 5.38 -9.65
CA PHE A 47 -3.09 5.99 -10.81
C PHE A 47 -3.91 7.21 -10.39
N LYS A 48 -4.41 7.97 -11.37
CA LYS A 48 -5.18 9.20 -11.12
C LYS A 48 -6.67 8.95 -11.31
N ILE A 49 -7.48 9.33 -10.32
CA ILE A 49 -8.95 9.44 -10.42
C ILE A 49 -9.31 10.89 -10.13
N ALA A 50 -10.02 11.55 -11.05
CA ALA A 50 -10.45 12.95 -10.90
C ALA A 50 -9.31 13.89 -10.43
N GLY A 51 -8.11 13.72 -11.01
CA GLY A 51 -6.92 14.52 -10.68
C GLY A 51 -6.20 14.14 -9.37
N LYS A 52 -6.76 13.24 -8.55
CA LYS A 52 -6.14 12.77 -7.30
C LYS A 52 -5.40 11.46 -7.54
N ARG A 53 -4.20 11.33 -6.97
CA ARG A 53 -3.41 10.10 -7.00
C ARG A 53 -3.96 9.11 -5.96
N VAL A 54 -4.20 7.88 -6.38
CA VAL A 54 -4.73 6.79 -5.55
C VAL A 54 -4.06 5.45 -5.90
N ALA A 55 -4.25 4.45 -5.04
CA ALA A 55 -3.91 3.04 -5.31
C ALA A 55 -5.13 2.15 -5.07
N ASP A 56 -5.23 1.03 -5.79
CA ASP A 56 -6.28 0.03 -5.58
C ASP A 56 -5.99 -0.75 -4.28
N VAL A 57 -7.02 -0.99 -3.48
CA VAL A 57 -6.90 -1.74 -2.22
C VAL A 57 -6.38 -3.16 -2.46
N ARG A 58 -6.72 -3.79 -3.58
CA ARG A 58 -6.30 -5.15 -3.91
C ARG A 58 -4.80 -5.23 -4.16
N ASP A 59 -4.26 -4.29 -4.93
CA ASP A 59 -2.82 -4.23 -5.23
C ASP A 59 -2.01 -3.98 -3.94
N VAL A 60 -2.53 -3.14 -3.05
CA VAL A 60 -1.91 -2.85 -1.76
C VAL A 60 -1.94 -4.07 -0.85
N ALA A 61 -3.07 -4.79 -0.81
CA ALA A 61 -3.18 -6.04 -0.05
C ALA A 61 -2.20 -7.10 -0.57
N GLU A 62 -2.13 -7.30 -1.88
CA GLU A 62 -1.22 -8.28 -2.49
C GLU A 62 0.25 -7.97 -2.15
N TYR A 63 0.65 -6.70 -2.13
CA TYR A 63 1.98 -6.30 -1.69
C TYR A 63 2.23 -6.67 -0.22
N LEU A 64 1.30 -6.34 0.68
CA LEU A 64 1.43 -6.65 2.11
C LEU A 64 1.51 -8.16 2.38
N ASP A 65 0.70 -8.95 1.68
CA ASP A 65 0.70 -10.40 1.81
C ASP A 65 2.01 -11.01 1.31
N ARG A 66 2.57 -10.49 0.22
CA ARG A 66 3.90 -10.87 -0.29
C ARG A 66 5.00 -10.57 0.70
N VAL A 67 5.03 -9.36 1.27
CA VAL A 67 6.01 -8.97 2.31
C VAL A 67 5.89 -9.90 3.52
N ARG A 68 4.65 -10.16 3.98
CA ARG A 68 4.40 -11.08 5.10
C ARG A 68 4.86 -12.51 4.81
N ALA A 69 4.70 -13.00 3.58
CA ALA A 69 5.19 -14.32 3.18
C ALA A 69 6.73 -14.37 3.23
N THR A 70 7.40 -13.37 2.66
CA THR A 70 8.87 -13.27 2.67
C THR A 70 9.44 -13.16 4.08
N SER A 71 8.84 -12.34 4.95
CA SER A 71 9.26 -12.21 6.35
C SER A 71 9.13 -13.52 7.12
N ARG A 72 8.06 -14.30 6.88
CA ARG A 72 7.88 -15.63 7.51
C ARG A 72 8.92 -16.63 7.04
N GLN A 73 9.32 -16.59 5.78
CA GLN A 73 10.38 -17.46 5.25
C GLN A 73 11.74 -17.10 5.85
N HIS A 74 12.06 -15.81 6.02
CA HIS A 74 13.29 -15.38 6.69
C HIS A 74 13.31 -15.72 8.18
N ALA A 75 12.18 -15.59 8.88
CA ALA A 75 12.08 -15.91 10.31
C ALA A 75 12.13 -17.42 10.60
N ALA A 76 11.87 -18.28 9.60
CA ALA A 76 11.93 -19.73 9.72
C ALA A 76 13.34 -20.32 9.57
N PHE A 77 14.35 -19.48 9.24
CA PHE A 77 15.77 -19.82 9.27
C PHE A 77 16.50 -18.99 10.36
N PRO A 78 16.41 -19.37 11.64
CA PRO A 78 17.29 -18.88 12.71
C PRO A 78 18.64 -19.59 12.74
#